data_AF-A0A6V8CAB4-F1
#
_entry.id   AF-A0A6V8CAB4-F1
#
_cell.length_a   1.000
_cell.length_b   1.000
_cell.length_c   1.000
_cell.angle_alpha   90.00
_cell.angle_beta   90.00
_cell.angle_gamma   90.00
#
_symmetry.space_group_name_H-M   'P 1'
#
loop_
_entity.id
_entity.type
_entity.pdbx_description
1 polymer ?
#
loop_
_entity_poly.entity_id
_entity_poly.type
_entity_poly.pdbx_seq_one_letter_code
_entity_poly.pdbx_strand_id
1 'polypeptide(L)'
;LLVVDGQSTSAVAYDGLGSNFTAVSAPEGVTWTHLERFDERHLAAIGWRVAATPGQNPAQPEMQAWITVIQVQDGTMTKLQSVEGPLGSVHSTASFDDGTVLVATEENAVLVDSDASTTSLGVRSSAAMLADDGTVWFAGSGDSTLMPRWMDGTLDTERLASPLGLAVTSAESDGHRWVLFGTNGDGEHAAMVLDVDQNASPLSGRGFLNLMFLVVGTASILGIASTWWRQSTV
;
A
#
# COMPACT_ATOMS: atom_id res chain seq x y z
N LEU A 1 -9.60 4.50 18.77
CA LEU A 1 -8.52 3.73 19.43
C LEU A 1 -8.99 2.29 19.58
N LEU A 2 -8.21 1.29 19.15
CA LEU A 2 -8.52 -0.10 19.48
C LEU A 2 -8.23 -0.32 20.97
N VAL A 3 -9.22 -0.78 21.72
CA VAL A 3 -9.04 -1.06 23.15
C VAL A 3 -8.71 -2.54 23.30
N VAL A 4 -7.49 -2.79 23.77
CA VAL A 4 -6.96 -4.13 23.98
C VAL A 4 -7.39 -4.64 25.36
N ASP A 5 -8.63 -5.14 25.46
CA ASP A 5 -9.08 -5.93 26.61
C ASP A 5 -8.67 -7.41 26.42
N GLY A 6 -7.36 -7.64 26.28
CA GLY A 6 -6.76 -8.99 26.20
C GLY A 6 -7.02 -9.80 24.91
N GLN A 7 -7.89 -9.33 24.00
CA GLN A 7 -8.22 -10.00 22.72
C GLN A 7 -8.42 -9.04 21.52
N SER A 8 -8.11 -7.74 21.60
CA SER A 8 -8.33 -6.76 20.50
C SER A 8 -9.70 -6.83 19.82
N THR A 9 -10.76 -6.97 20.62
CA THR A 9 -12.14 -7.17 20.13
C THR A 9 -13.02 -5.92 20.21
N SER A 10 -12.45 -4.74 20.50
CA SER A 10 -13.25 -3.51 20.62
C SER A 10 -12.54 -2.27 20.09
N ALA A 11 -13.32 -1.37 19.49
CA ALA A 11 -12.90 -0.02 19.12
C ALA A 11 -13.67 1.00 19.96
N VAL A 12 -12.97 2.03 20.42
CA VAL A 12 -13.53 3.13 21.21
C VAL A 12 -13.16 4.46 20.59
N ALA A 13 -14.12 5.37 20.48
CA ALA A 13 -13.88 6.77 20.15
C ALA A 13 -13.43 7.49 21.42
N TYR A 14 -12.36 8.28 21.34
CA TYR A 14 -11.96 9.18 22.42
C TYR A 14 -11.83 10.58 21.82
N ASP A 15 -12.67 11.51 22.27
CA ASP A 15 -12.74 12.89 21.74
C ASP A 15 -11.98 13.91 22.62
N GLY A 16 -11.33 13.45 23.70
CA GLY A 16 -10.58 14.32 24.62
C GLY A 16 -11.43 15.18 25.56
N LEU A 17 -12.76 15.07 25.52
CA LEU A 17 -13.70 15.83 26.36
C LEU A 17 -14.65 14.85 27.06
N GLY A 18 -14.39 14.56 28.33
CA GLY A 18 -15.14 13.55 29.07
C GLY A 18 -16.67 13.73 28.99
N SER A 19 -17.38 12.67 28.60
CA SER A 19 -18.29 11.94 29.52
C SER A 19 -19.20 10.90 28.85
N ASN A 20 -19.25 10.75 27.51
CA ASN A 20 -20.00 9.67 26.86
C ASN A 20 -19.24 9.10 25.64
N PHE A 21 -18.71 7.88 25.80
CA PHE A 21 -18.12 7.12 24.69
C PHE A 21 -18.83 5.77 24.61
N THR A 22 -19.18 5.34 23.40
CA THR A 22 -19.62 3.95 23.18
C THR A 22 -18.49 3.14 22.56
N ALA A 23 -18.42 1.87 22.95
CA ALA A 23 -17.54 0.89 22.35
C ALA A 23 -18.32 0.05 21.34
N VAL A 24 -17.67 -0.33 20.25
CA VAL A 24 -18.20 -1.34 19.32
C VAL A 24 -17.32 -2.57 19.40
N SER A 25 -17.95 -3.74 19.55
CA SER A 25 -17.27 -5.02 19.53
C SER A 25 -17.13 -5.57 18.11
N ALA A 26 -16.01 -6.26 17.88
CA ALA A 26 -15.79 -7.05 16.67
C ALA A 26 -16.89 -8.12 16.53
N PRO A 27 -17.28 -8.49 15.30
CA PRO A 27 -18.13 -9.65 15.07
C PRO A 27 -17.53 -10.94 15.65
N GLU A 28 -18.36 -11.95 15.88
CA GLU A 28 -17.90 -13.23 16.44
C GLU A 28 -16.80 -13.85 15.57
N GLY A 29 -15.72 -14.31 16.21
CA GLY A 29 -14.57 -14.92 15.55
C GLY A 29 -13.66 -13.95 14.80
N VAL A 30 -13.91 -12.64 14.85
CA VAL A 30 -13.07 -11.61 14.22
C VAL A 30 -12.18 -10.95 15.26
N THR A 31 -10.89 -10.80 14.91
CA THR A 31 -9.92 -9.99 15.66
C THR A 31 -9.54 -8.79 14.82
N TRP A 32 -9.75 -7.57 15.32
CA TRP A 32 -9.33 -6.35 14.63
C TRP A 32 -7.87 -6.04 14.92
N THR A 33 -7.14 -5.65 13.87
CA THR A 33 -5.71 -5.29 13.93
C THR A 33 -5.44 -3.88 13.43
N HIS A 34 -6.31 -3.30 12.60
CA HIS A 34 -6.17 -1.95 12.07
C HIS A 34 -7.46 -1.13 12.22
N LEU A 35 -7.30 0.19 12.27
CA LEU A 35 -8.36 1.18 12.14
C LEU A 35 -7.92 2.21 11.11
N GLU A 36 -8.70 2.34 10.04
CA GLU A 36 -8.50 3.34 8.99
C GLU A 36 -9.69 4.29 8.95
N ARG A 37 -9.50 5.50 8.41
CA ARG A 37 -10.58 6.48 8.24
C ARG A 37 -11.05 6.45 6.79
N PHE A 38 -12.35 6.34 6.59
CA PHE A 38 -12.93 6.74 5.31
C PHE A 38 -13.10 8.26 5.30
N ASP A 39 -13.64 8.83 6.39
CA ASP A 39 -13.85 10.26 6.53
C ASP A 39 -13.88 10.68 8.02
N GLU A 40 -14.40 11.88 8.31
CA GLU A 40 -14.53 12.39 9.68
C GLU A 40 -15.44 11.54 10.58
N ARG A 41 -16.43 10.86 9.98
CA ARG A 41 -17.53 10.13 10.63
C ARG A 41 -17.49 8.64 10.39
N HIS A 42 -16.73 8.12 9.44
CA HIS A 42 -16.68 6.70 9.12
C HIS A 42 -15.27 6.14 9.25
N LEU A 43 -15.20 4.98 9.89
CA LEU A 43 -13.97 4.24 10.14
C LEU A 43 -14.08 2.81 9.59
N ALA A 44 -13.00 2.28 9.06
CA ALA A 44 -12.84 0.87 8.74
C ALA A 44 -12.12 0.18 9.90
N ALA A 45 -12.80 -0.73 10.59
CA ALA A 45 -12.16 -1.67 11.50
C ALA A 45 -11.81 -2.95 10.75
N ILE A 46 -10.51 -3.19 10.60
CA ILE A 46 -9.96 -4.21 9.71
C ILE A 46 -9.22 -5.24 10.55
N GLY A 47 -9.36 -6.49 10.18
CA GLY A 47 -8.71 -7.58 10.88
C GLY A 47 -8.88 -8.89 10.16
N TRP A 48 -8.93 -9.97 10.92
CA TRP A 48 -8.98 -11.32 10.39
C TRP A 48 -9.94 -12.20 11.18
N ARG A 49 -10.40 -13.26 10.51
CA ARG A 49 -11.02 -14.43 11.12
C ARG A 49 -10.45 -15.70 10.50
N VAL A 50 -10.65 -16.84 11.16
CA VAL A 50 -10.41 -18.14 10.54
C VAL A 50 -11.48 -18.36 9.46
N ALA A 51 -11.06 -18.68 8.24
CA ALA A 51 -11.94 -18.98 7.13
C ALA A 51 -12.74 -20.25 7.43
N ALA A 52 -14.05 -20.23 7.18
CA ALA A 52 -14.92 -21.37 7.39
C ALA A 52 -15.00 -22.26 6.13
N THR A 53 -13.86 -22.66 5.58
CA THR A 53 -13.81 -23.45 4.34
C THR A 53 -14.05 -24.94 4.63
N PRO A 54 -15.09 -25.59 4.06
CA PRO A 54 -15.34 -27.01 4.30
C PRO A 54 -14.16 -27.89 3.87
N GLY A 55 -13.71 -28.78 4.75
CA GLY A 55 -12.60 -29.70 4.47
C GLY A 55 -11.19 -29.12 4.70
N GLN A 56 -11.08 -27.92 5.26
CA GLN A 56 -9.79 -27.36 5.68
C GLN A 56 -9.09 -28.23 6.71
N ASN A 57 -7.76 -28.24 6.64
CA ASN A 57 -6.90 -28.87 7.62
C ASN A 57 -6.93 -28.06 8.93
N PRO A 58 -7.41 -28.61 10.06
CA PRO A 58 -7.44 -27.89 11.33
C PRO A 58 -6.06 -27.46 11.84
N ALA A 59 -4.97 -28.09 11.36
CA ALA A 59 -3.61 -27.72 11.72
C ALA A 59 -3.05 -26.55 10.89
N GLN A 60 -3.73 -26.15 9.80
CA GLN A 60 -3.37 -25.03 8.94
C GLN A 60 -4.65 -24.26 8.58
N PRO A 61 -5.25 -23.54 9.55
CA PRO A 61 -6.42 -22.72 9.28
C PRO A 61 -6.05 -21.62 8.28
N GLU A 62 -6.87 -21.42 7.24
CA GLU A 62 -6.68 -20.24 6.39
C GLU A 62 -7.31 -19.03 7.08
N MET A 63 -6.66 -17.89 6.89
CA MET A 63 -7.12 -16.61 7.42
C MET A 63 -7.94 -15.90 6.35
N GLN A 64 -8.93 -15.13 6.78
CA GLN A 64 -9.77 -14.34 5.91
C GLN A 64 -9.83 -12.92 6.48
N ALA A 65 -9.46 -11.93 5.68
CA ALA A 65 -9.60 -10.53 6.07
C ALA A 65 -11.07 -10.20 6.32
N TRP A 66 -11.31 -9.35 7.31
CA TRP A 66 -12.65 -8.92 7.69
C TRP A 66 -12.66 -7.42 7.94
N ILE A 67 -13.59 -6.72 7.29
CA ILE A 67 -13.71 -5.27 7.36
C ILE A 67 -15.07 -4.93 7.95
N THR A 68 -15.09 -4.00 8.90
CA THR A 68 -16.33 -3.50 9.51
C THR A 68 -16.35 -1.99 9.43
N VAL A 69 -17.36 -1.44 8.76
CA VAL A 69 -17.61 0.00 8.72
C VAL A 69 -18.28 0.42 10.03
N ILE A 70 -17.69 1.40 10.69
CA ILE A 70 -18.16 2.00 11.94
C ILE A 70 -18.43 3.47 11.69
N GLN A 71 -19.62 3.92 12.04
CA GLN A 71 -19.96 5.34 12.11
C GLN A 71 -19.62 5.90 13.49
N VAL A 72 -19.05 7.10 13.53
CA VAL A 72 -18.75 7.88 14.73
C VAL A 72 -19.53 9.19 14.67
N GLN A 73 -20.42 9.39 15.62
CA GLN A 73 -21.21 10.62 15.76
C GLN A 73 -21.26 11.02 17.23
N ASP A 74 -20.79 12.23 17.54
CA ASP A 74 -20.87 12.84 18.88
C ASP A 74 -20.40 11.88 20.01
N GLY A 75 -19.24 11.24 19.82
CA GLY A 75 -18.66 10.27 20.77
C GLY A 75 -19.31 8.86 20.74
N THR A 76 -20.36 8.66 19.94
CA THR A 76 -21.04 7.38 19.77
C THR A 76 -20.54 6.65 18.53
N MET A 77 -20.01 5.44 18.72
CA MET A 77 -19.68 4.49 17.67
C MET A 77 -20.85 3.53 17.40
N THR A 78 -21.19 3.34 16.13
CA THR A 78 -22.22 2.41 15.65
C THR A 78 -21.65 1.54 14.53
N LYS A 79 -21.77 0.21 14.65
CA LYS A 79 -21.44 -0.70 13.55
C LYS A 79 -22.50 -0.57 12.45
N LEU A 80 -22.07 -0.24 11.23
CA LEU A 80 -22.96 -0.15 10.08
C LEU A 80 -23.06 -1.51 9.37
N GLN A 81 -21.94 -1.95 8.79
CA GLN A 81 -21.88 -3.13 7.95
C GLN A 81 -20.52 -3.82 8.08
N SER A 82 -20.51 -5.13 7.88
CA SER A 82 -19.28 -5.91 7.78
C SER A 82 -19.22 -6.61 6.43
N VAL A 83 -18.01 -6.73 5.88
CA VAL A 83 -17.75 -7.38 4.60
C VAL A 83 -16.53 -8.29 4.71
N GLU A 84 -16.59 -9.41 4.00
CA GLU A 84 -15.45 -10.31 3.82
C GLU A 84 -14.43 -9.67 2.87
N GLY A 85 -13.18 -9.59 3.31
CA GLY A 85 -12.08 -9.09 2.50
C GLY A 85 -11.43 -10.19 1.66
N PRO A 86 -10.17 -10.03 1.27
CA PRO A 86 -9.39 -11.08 0.62
C PRO A 86 -8.89 -12.14 1.61
N LEU A 87 -8.62 -13.35 1.10
CA LEU A 87 -7.99 -14.44 1.87
C LEU A 87 -6.58 -14.03 2.31
N GLY A 88 -6.09 -14.58 3.41
CA GLY A 88 -4.80 -14.25 3.98
C GLY A 88 -4.89 -13.29 5.16
N SER A 89 -3.72 -12.97 5.72
CA SER A 89 -3.63 -12.02 6.83
C SER A 89 -3.44 -10.62 6.27
N VAL A 90 -4.09 -9.64 6.89
CA VAL A 90 -3.92 -8.25 6.49
C VAL A 90 -2.50 -7.80 6.84
N HIS A 91 -1.71 -7.42 5.84
CA HIS A 91 -0.34 -6.95 6.03
C HIS A 91 -0.20 -5.44 5.82
N SER A 92 -1.11 -4.82 5.06
CA SER A 92 -1.09 -3.38 4.79
C SER A 92 -2.51 -2.83 4.67
N THR A 93 -2.71 -1.65 5.25
CA THR A 93 -3.93 -0.84 5.15
C THR A 93 -3.56 0.60 4.88
N ALA A 94 -4.41 1.34 4.17
CA ALA A 94 -4.20 2.76 3.93
C ALA A 94 -5.53 3.46 3.64
N SER A 95 -5.70 4.68 4.13
CA SER A 95 -6.82 5.55 3.83
C SER A 95 -6.49 6.45 2.64
N PHE A 96 -7.40 6.59 1.68
CA PHE A 96 -7.28 7.54 0.57
C PHE A 96 -8.06 8.82 0.82
N ASP A 97 -7.65 9.91 0.17
CA ASP A 97 -8.33 11.21 0.25
C ASP A 97 -9.73 11.20 -0.36
N ASP A 98 -10.03 10.26 -1.27
CA ASP A 98 -11.36 10.07 -1.87
C ASP A 98 -12.35 9.34 -0.95
N GLY A 99 -11.90 8.95 0.24
CA GLY A 99 -12.70 8.26 1.24
C GLY A 99 -12.78 6.76 1.06
N THR A 100 -11.92 6.17 0.22
CA THR A 100 -11.74 4.72 0.14
C THR A 100 -10.62 4.24 1.07
N VAL A 101 -10.61 2.94 1.37
CA VAL A 101 -9.58 2.29 2.20
C VAL A 101 -9.03 1.06 1.50
N LEU A 102 -7.71 0.98 1.40
CA LEU A 102 -6.98 -0.20 0.95
C LEU A 102 -6.92 -1.25 2.07
N VAL A 103 -7.19 -2.50 1.71
CA VAL A 103 -6.89 -3.68 2.54
C VAL A 103 -6.15 -4.70 1.70
N ALA A 104 -4.88 -4.96 2.01
CA ALA A 104 -4.02 -5.88 1.29
C ALA A 104 -3.62 -7.10 2.14
N THR A 105 -3.67 -8.27 1.51
CA THR A 105 -3.21 -9.55 2.03
C THR A 105 -2.25 -10.21 1.02
N GLU A 106 -1.68 -11.35 1.40
CA GLU A 106 -0.74 -12.08 0.54
C GLU A 106 -1.39 -12.58 -0.76
N GLU A 107 -2.70 -12.86 -0.74
CA GLU A 107 -3.41 -13.45 -1.86
C GLU A 107 -4.07 -12.40 -2.78
N ASN A 108 -4.49 -11.25 -2.23
CA ASN A 108 -5.14 -10.20 -2.99
C ASN A 108 -5.17 -8.85 -2.23
N ALA A 109 -5.47 -7.77 -2.93
CA ALA A 109 -5.81 -6.48 -2.32
C ALA A 109 -7.21 -6.02 -2.76
N VAL A 110 -7.90 -5.31 -1.88
CA VAL A 110 -9.22 -4.73 -2.15
C VAL A 110 -9.25 -3.26 -1.72
N LEU A 111 -10.02 -2.46 -2.45
CA LEU A 111 -10.49 -1.15 -2.01
C LEU A 111 -11.86 -1.32 -1.37
N VAL A 112 -12.11 -0.62 -0.28
CA VAL A 112 -13.37 -0.62 0.45
C VAL A 112 -13.88 0.81 0.52
N ASP A 113 -15.17 1.00 0.28
CA ASP A 113 -15.85 2.29 0.48
C ASP A 113 -16.59 2.30 1.83
N SER A 114 -16.97 3.49 2.27
CA SER A 114 -17.81 3.75 3.45
C SER A 114 -19.17 3.05 3.42
N ASP A 115 -19.69 2.68 2.25
CA ASP A 115 -20.91 1.87 2.10
C ASP A 115 -20.65 0.35 2.17
N ALA A 116 -19.42 -0.05 2.49
CA ALA A 116 -18.91 -1.42 2.52
C ALA A 116 -18.89 -2.14 1.16
N SER A 117 -19.04 -1.42 0.04
CA SER A 117 -18.72 -1.96 -1.27
C SER A 117 -17.22 -2.22 -1.39
N THR A 118 -16.86 -3.26 -2.15
CA THR A 118 -15.47 -3.67 -2.32
C THR A 118 -15.10 -3.82 -3.78
N THR A 119 -13.90 -3.36 -4.13
CA THR A 119 -13.30 -3.50 -5.45
C THR A 119 -12.02 -4.30 -5.34
N SER A 120 -12.01 -5.50 -5.92
CA SER A 120 -10.83 -6.36 -5.95
C SER A 120 -9.80 -5.84 -6.96
N LEU A 121 -8.55 -5.71 -6.52
CA LEU A 121 -7.44 -5.27 -7.37
C LEU A 121 -6.76 -6.42 -8.11
N GLY A 122 -6.83 -7.65 -7.59
CA GLY A 122 -6.27 -8.83 -8.24
C GLY A 122 -4.73 -8.89 -8.17
N VAL A 123 -4.13 -8.32 -7.12
CA VAL A 123 -2.68 -8.22 -6.94
C VAL A 123 -2.24 -8.99 -5.71
N ARG A 124 -1.20 -9.82 -5.85
CA ARG A 124 -0.53 -10.52 -4.75
C ARG A 124 0.69 -9.72 -4.30
N SER A 125 0.84 -9.50 -3.00
CA SER A 125 1.92 -8.70 -2.43
C SER A 125 2.28 -9.15 -1.03
N SER A 126 3.45 -8.79 -0.53
CA SER A 126 3.79 -8.85 0.89
C SER A 126 3.72 -7.48 1.57
N ALA A 127 3.71 -6.40 0.77
CA ALA A 127 3.57 -5.04 1.26
C ALA A 127 2.89 -4.17 0.21
N ALA A 128 2.08 -3.21 0.66
CA ALA A 128 1.51 -2.17 -0.17
C ALA A 128 1.87 -0.79 0.42
N MET A 129 2.17 0.17 -0.44
CA MET A 129 2.60 1.53 -0.06
C MET A 129 1.78 2.55 -0.81
N LEU A 130 1.11 3.44 -0.09
CA LEU A 130 0.39 4.58 -0.65
C LEU A 130 1.35 5.77 -0.83
N ALA A 131 1.39 6.34 -2.03
CA ALA A 131 2.04 7.61 -2.33
C ALA A 131 1.09 8.78 -2.08
N ASP A 132 1.63 9.99 -1.90
CA ASP A 132 0.87 11.23 -1.71
C ASP A 132 -0.07 11.55 -2.89
N ASP A 133 0.27 11.12 -4.11
CA ASP A 133 -0.57 11.30 -5.29
C ASP A 133 -1.73 10.30 -5.40
N GLY A 134 -1.93 9.44 -4.39
CA GLY A 134 -2.95 8.41 -4.38
C GLY A 134 -2.54 7.11 -5.10
N THR A 135 -1.32 7.01 -5.62
CA THR A 135 -0.82 5.78 -6.23
C THR A 135 -0.47 4.74 -5.17
N VAL A 136 -0.96 3.50 -5.34
CA VAL A 136 -0.53 2.37 -4.51
C VAL A 136 0.49 1.53 -5.24
N TRP A 137 1.60 1.23 -4.58
CA TRP A 137 2.64 0.35 -5.08
C TRP A 137 2.70 -0.94 -4.27
N PHE A 138 2.88 -2.06 -4.96
CA PHE A 138 2.88 -3.39 -4.35
C PHE A 138 4.26 -4.03 -4.47
N ALA A 139 4.81 -4.47 -3.35
CA ALA A 139 6.08 -5.20 -3.28
C ALA A 139 5.88 -6.63 -2.78
N GLY A 140 6.84 -7.52 -3.09
CA GLY A 140 6.68 -8.95 -2.81
C GLY A 140 7.98 -9.76 -2.86
N SER A 141 8.76 -9.58 -3.93
CA SER A 141 9.96 -10.38 -4.18
C SER A 141 11.16 -9.48 -4.47
N GLY A 142 12.31 -9.80 -3.86
CA GLY A 142 13.55 -9.05 -4.02
C GLY A 142 14.21 -9.19 -5.38
N ASP A 143 13.92 -10.28 -6.08
CA ASP A 143 14.40 -10.54 -7.43
C ASP A 143 13.46 -9.93 -8.50
N SER A 144 12.30 -9.42 -8.09
CA SER A 144 11.36 -8.82 -9.03
C SER A 144 11.90 -7.49 -9.54
N THR A 145 11.94 -7.37 -10.87
CA THR A 145 12.09 -6.09 -11.57
C THR A 145 10.74 -5.51 -11.96
N LEU A 146 9.64 -6.13 -11.53
CA LEU A 146 8.28 -5.72 -11.84
C LEU A 146 7.59 -5.35 -10.54
N MET A 147 7.07 -4.12 -10.47
CA MET A 147 6.34 -3.61 -9.33
C MET A 147 4.93 -3.21 -9.78
N PRO A 148 3.88 -3.95 -9.38
CA PRO A 148 2.53 -3.55 -9.66
C PRO A 148 2.24 -2.19 -9.02
N ARG A 149 1.51 -1.35 -9.75
CA ARG A 149 1.02 -0.06 -9.26
C ARG A 149 -0.45 0.12 -9.60
N TRP A 150 -1.24 0.59 -8.66
CA TRP A 150 -2.62 0.97 -8.87
C TRP A 150 -2.74 2.48 -8.86
N MET A 151 -3.28 3.05 -9.92
CA MET A 151 -3.45 4.49 -10.13
C MET A 151 -4.69 4.71 -11.00
N ASP A 152 -5.54 5.67 -10.63
CA ASP A 152 -6.73 6.06 -11.41
C ASP A 152 -7.61 4.87 -11.84
N GLY A 153 -7.86 3.93 -10.92
CA GLY A 153 -8.69 2.75 -11.18
C GLY A 153 -8.04 1.67 -12.03
N THR A 154 -6.78 1.83 -12.43
CA THR A 154 -6.06 0.87 -13.28
C THR A 154 -4.90 0.24 -12.53
N LEU A 155 -4.83 -1.10 -12.57
CA LEU A 155 -3.66 -1.84 -12.11
C LEU A 155 -2.68 -2.00 -13.28
N ASP A 156 -1.56 -1.29 -13.20
CA ASP A 156 -0.42 -1.40 -14.12
C ASP A 156 0.74 -2.13 -13.46
N THR A 157 1.77 -2.43 -14.22
CA THR A 157 3.05 -2.94 -13.70
C THR A 157 4.19 -2.10 -14.23
N GLU A 158 4.95 -1.49 -13.33
CA GLU A 158 6.13 -0.72 -13.67
C GLU A 158 7.36 -1.63 -13.68
N ARG A 159 8.23 -1.44 -14.67
CA ARG A 159 9.53 -2.11 -14.70
C ARG A 159 10.59 -1.26 -14.01
N LEU A 160 11.21 -1.86 -13.00
CA LEU A 160 12.32 -1.29 -12.27
C LEU A 160 13.64 -1.38 -13.07
N ALA A 161 14.54 -0.42 -12.86
CA ALA A 161 15.85 -0.32 -13.51
C ALA A 161 16.80 -1.41 -13.00
N SER A 162 16.59 -1.84 -11.76
CA SER A 162 17.28 -2.91 -11.07
C SER A 162 16.27 -3.62 -10.17
N PRO A 163 16.46 -4.91 -9.85
CA PRO A 163 15.71 -5.56 -8.78
C PRO A 163 15.81 -4.77 -7.47
N LEU A 164 14.79 -4.88 -6.62
CA LEU A 164 14.80 -4.28 -5.28
C LEU A 164 15.97 -4.80 -4.43
N GLY A 165 16.45 -6.02 -4.70
CA GLY A 165 17.53 -6.65 -3.91
C GLY A 165 17.12 -6.96 -2.47
N LEU A 166 15.83 -6.84 -2.17
CA LEU A 166 15.23 -7.05 -0.87
C LEU A 166 13.91 -7.80 -1.04
N ALA A 167 13.82 -9.01 -0.52
CA ALA A 167 12.55 -9.73 -0.40
C ALA A 167 11.72 -9.07 0.72
N VAL A 168 10.87 -8.13 0.32
CA VAL A 168 10.06 -7.30 1.23
C VAL A 168 9.11 -8.19 2.03
N THR A 169 9.02 -7.94 3.32
CA THR A 169 8.07 -8.59 4.24
C THR A 169 7.11 -7.59 4.89
N SER A 170 7.50 -6.32 4.96
CA SER A 170 6.65 -5.23 5.42
C SER A 170 7.15 -3.89 4.87
N ALA A 171 6.28 -2.89 4.88
CA ALA A 171 6.62 -1.54 4.48
C ALA A 171 5.90 -0.51 5.36
N GLU A 172 6.51 0.67 5.45
CA GLU A 172 5.90 1.88 6.00
C GLU A 172 6.00 2.99 4.94
N SER A 173 4.96 3.82 4.83
CA SER A 173 4.91 4.95 3.90
C SER A 173 4.44 6.20 4.63
N ASP A 174 5.12 7.32 4.38
CA ASP A 174 4.63 8.66 4.74
C ASP A 174 4.07 9.44 3.54
N GLY A 175 3.87 8.76 2.40
CA GLY A 175 3.41 9.34 1.13
C GLY A 175 4.55 9.80 0.22
N HIS A 176 5.67 10.26 0.80
CA HIS A 176 6.82 10.80 0.05
C HIS A 176 8.01 9.84 0.06
N ARG A 177 8.12 9.03 1.12
CA ARG A 177 9.17 8.04 1.31
C ARG A 177 8.58 6.73 1.76
N TRP A 178 9.17 5.65 1.26
CA TRP A 178 8.86 4.31 1.70
C TRP A 178 10.05 3.70 2.41
N VAL A 179 9.78 3.07 3.55
CA VAL A 179 10.75 2.24 4.26
C VAL A 179 10.30 0.79 4.12
N LEU A 180 11.10 0.01 3.39
CA LEU A 180 10.88 -1.41 3.14
C LEU A 180 11.72 -2.23 4.10
N PHE A 181 11.13 -3.24 4.72
CA PHE A 181 11.84 -4.22 5.54
C PHE A 181 11.72 -5.60 4.92
N GLY A 182 12.79 -6.39 5.00
CA GLY A 182 12.80 -7.72 4.40
C GLY A 182 14.12 -8.46 4.61
N THR A 183 14.40 -9.40 3.72
CA THR A 183 15.68 -10.13 3.67
C THR A 183 16.43 -9.87 2.37
N ASN A 184 17.76 -9.75 2.45
CA ASN A 184 18.62 -9.60 1.29
C ASN A 184 18.93 -10.97 0.63
N GLY A 185 19.75 -10.97 -0.43
CA GLY A 185 20.15 -12.19 -1.14
C GLY A 185 20.96 -13.20 -0.31
N ASP A 186 21.55 -12.75 0.80
CA ASP A 186 22.28 -13.60 1.75
C ASP A 186 21.36 -14.15 2.86
N GLY A 187 20.07 -13.78 2.86
CA GLY A 187 19.09 -14.16 3.87
C GLY A 187 19.14 -13.32 5.14
N GLU A 188 19.94 -12.26 5.18
CA GLU A 188 20.05 -11.36 6.31
C GLU A 188 18.94 -10.30 6.29
N HIS A 189 18.45 -9.91 7.47
CA HIS A 189 17.48 -8.83 7.59
C HIS A 189 18.08 -7.50 7.13
N ALA A 190 17.37 -6.81 6.25
CA ALA A 190 17.77 -5.53 5.70
C ALA A 190 16.58 -4.58 5.57
N ALA A 191 16.89 -3.29 5.49
CA ALA A 191 15.91 -2.25 5.22
C ALA A 191 16.37 -1.40 4.04
N MET A 192 15.42 -0.95 3.23
CA MET A 192 15.65 -0.06 2.09
C MET A 192 14.73 1.15 2.22
N VAL A 193 15.27 2.34 1.96
CA VAL A 193 14.49 3.58 1.91
C VAL A 193 14.40 4.04 0.46
N LEU A 194 13.19 4.33 0.01
CA LEU A 194 12.89 4.85 -1.33
C LEU A 194 12.25 6.23 -1.20
N ASP A 195 12.73 7.19 -1.98
CA ASP A 195 12.19 8.54 -2.09
C ASP A 195 11.35 8.63 -3.37
N VAL A 196 10.05 8.83 -3.21
CA VAL A 196 9.02 8.72 -4.27
C VAL A 196 8.87 10.04 -5.01
N ASP A 197 9.08 11.17 -4.33
CA ASP A 197 8.95 12.53 -4.86
C ASP A 197 10.05 12.91 -5.86
N GLN A 198 11.13 12.14 -5.91
CA GLN A 198 12.20 12.38 -6.87
C GLN A 198 11.71 11.98 -8.26
N ASN A 199 11.09 12.96 -8.93
CA ASN A 199 10.50 13.00 -10.27
C ASN A 199 11.43 12.58 -11.45
N ALA A 200 12.53 11.91 -11.17
CA ALA A 200 13.25 11.09 -12.11
C ALA A 200 13.30 9.70 -11.48
N SER A 201 12.31 8.87 -11.83
CA SER A 201 12.14 7.50 -11.36
C SER A 201 13.44 6.91 -10.79
N PRO A 202 13.52 6.61 -9.48
CA PRO A 202 14.71 5.95 -8.92
C PRO A 202 15.00 4.62 -9.63
N LEU A 203 14.01 4.12 -10.37
CA LEU A 203 13.98 2.84 -11.04
C LEU A 203 13.73 2.96 -12.56
N SER A 204 13.83 4.12 -13.21
CA SER A 204 13.71 4.18 -14.68
C SER A 204 15.04 4.53 -15.33
N GLY A 205 15.59 3.59 -16.09
CA GLY A 205 16.71 3.85 -17.01
C GLY A 205 16.40 4.93 -18.06
N ARG A 206 15.14 5.40 -18.16
CA ARG A 206 14.73 6.49 -19.05
C ARG A 206 15.37 7.83 -18.67
N GLY A 207 15.57 8.13 -17.39
CA GLY A 207 16.25 9.36 -16.96
C GLY A 207 17.71 9.40 -17.44
N PHE A 208 18.42 8.28 -17.26
CA PHE A 208 19.77 8.10 -17.78
C PHE A 208 19.82 8.19 -19.31
N LEU A 209 18.88 7.56 -20.03
CA LEU A 209 18.82 7.63 -21.50
C LEU A 209 18.53 9.04 -22.01
N ASN A 210 17.65 9.80 -21.36
CA ASN A 210 17.38 11.19 -21.70
C ASN A 210 18.62 12.08 -21.49
N LEU A 211 19.35 11.87 -20.39
CA LEU A 211 20.61 12.56 -20.15
C LEU A 211 21.66 12.18 -21.21
N MET A 212 21.79 10.89 -21.54
CA MET A 212 22.69 10.43 -22.59
C MET A 212 22.34 11.06 -23.93
N PHE A 213 21.06 11.10 -24.28
CA PHE A 213 20.56 11.74 -25.50
C PHE A 213 20.88 13.23 -25.51
N LEU A 214 20.70 13.94 -24.40
CA LEU A 214 21.04 15.36 -24.27
C LEU A 214 22.54 15.59 -24.46
N VAL A 215 23.38 14.82 -23.75
CA VAL A 215 24.84 14.98 -23.77
C VAL A 215 25.41 14.64 -25.15
N VAL A 216 25.06 13.46 -25.68
CA VAL A 216 25.54 13.01 -27.00
C VAL A 216 24.95 13.85 -28.13
N GLY A 217 23.66 14.19 -28.04
CA GLY A 217 22.98 15.05 -29.01
C GLY A 217 23.62 16.43 -29.06
N THR A 218 23.85 17.06 -27.91
CA THR A 218 24.47 18.38 -27.83
C THR A 218 25.92 18.35 -28.31
N ALA A 219 26.71 17.34 -27.92
CA ALA A 219 28.08 17.18 -28.40
C ALA A 219 28.14 16.99 -29.93
N SER A 220 27.18 16.25 -30.50
CA SER A 220 27.09 16.04 -31.96
C SER A 220 26.74 17.34 -32.70
N ILE A 221 25.76 18.10 -32.19
CA ILE A 221 25.36 19.39 -32.77
C ILE A 221 26.51 20.40 -32.70
N LEU A 222 27.18 20.52 -31.55
CA LEU A 222 28.34 21.40 -31.40
C LEU A 222 29.51 20.97 -32.29
N GLY A 223 29.75 19.66 -32.44
CA GLY A 223 30.75 19.11 -33.36
C GLY A 223 30.47 19.51 -34.81
N ILE A 224 29.22 19.39 -35.27
CA ILE A 224 28.81 19.79 -36.62
C ILE A 224 28.91 21.32 -36.80
N ALA A 225 28.45 22.11 -35.83
CA ALA A 225 28.57 23.57 -35.88
C ALA A 225 30.05 24.04 -35.94
N SER A 226 30.94 23.36 -35.20
CA SER A 226 32.37 23.69 -35.19
C SER A 226 33.10 23.38 -36.50
N THR A 227 32.64 22.39 -37.26
CA THR A 227 33.20 22.05 -38.57
C THR A 227 32.69 22.98 -39.67
N TRP A 228 31.44 23.41 -39.59
CA TRP A 228 30.86 24.43 -40.50
C TRP A 228 31.50 25.82 -40.33
N TRP A 229 31.87 26.21 -39.10
CA TRP A 229 32.55 27.49 -38.88
C TRP A 229 34.00 27.51 -39.38
N ARG A 230 34.68 26.36 -39.38
CA ARG A 230 36.02 26.20 -39.95
C ARG A 230 36.05 26.19 -41.48
N GLN A 231 34.93 25.87 -42.13
CA GLN A 231 34.83 25.86 -43.61
C GLN A 231 34.40 27.21 -44.19
N SER A 232 33.78 28.09 -43.40
CA SER A 232 33.32 29.43 -43.83
C SER A 232 34.38 30.54 -43.64
N THR A 233 35.55 30.19 -43.11
CA THR A 233 36.68 31.12 -42.86
C THR A 233 37.89 30.88 -43.77
N VAL A 234 37.71 30.11 -44.87
CA VAL A 234 38.71 29.95 -45.95
C VAL A 234 38.23 30.69 -47.19
#